data_AF-A0A2N7PIH6-F1
#
_entry.id   AF-A0A2N7PIH6-F1
#
_cell.length_a   1.000
_cell.length_b   1.000
_cell.length_c   1.000
_cell.angle_alpha   90.00
_cell.angle_beta   90.00
_cell.angle_gamma   90.00
#
_symmetry.space_group_name_H-M   'P 1'
#
loop_
_entity.id
_entity.type
_entity.pdbx_description
1 polymer ?
#
loop_
_entity_poly.entity_id
_entity_poly.type
_entity_poly.pdbx_seq_one_letter_code
_entity_poly.pdbx_strand_id
1 'polypeptide(L)'
;MEKERLWIQKLPKKELLYTFLREGGFTPLISQLLINKGFTEVKAAYTFLFPQINDFSDPFEIPEMSLAVKRLAEALKAKEVIGIYGDSDADG
;
A
#
# COMPACT_ATOMS: atom_id res chain seq x y z
N MET A 1 27.88 -22.78 5.78
CA MET A 1 26.68 -23.56 5.41
C MET A 1 25.82 -22.68 4.53
N GLU A 2 25.74 -22.98 3.24
CA GLU A 2 24.75 -22.35 2.35
C GLU A 2 23.35 -22.66 2.88
N LYS A 3 22.51 -21.62 3.01
CA LYS A 3 21.09 -21.80 3.32
C LYS A 3 20.44 -22.52 2.14
N GLU A 4 19.99 -23.75 2.33
CA GLU A 4 19.14 -24.43 1.35
C GLU A 4 17.91 -23.58 1.06
N ARG A 5 17.70 -23.25 -0.22
CA ARG A 5 16.53 -22.53 -0.68
C ARG A 5 15.41 -23.54 -0.91
N LEU A 6 14.39 -23.49 -0.05
CA LEU A 6 13.19 -24.31 -0.20
C LEU A 6 12.19 -23.61 -1.13
N TRP A 7 11.73 -24.34 -2.15
CA TRP A 7 10.61 -23.92 -2.97
C TRP A 7 9.30 -24.29 -2.28
N ILE A 8 8.53 -23.30 -1.85
CA ILE A 8 7.28 -23.51 -1.12
C ILE A 8 6.11 -23.04 -1.99
N GLN A 9 5.23 -23.96 -2.34
CA GLN A 9 3.96 -23.63 -2.96
C GLN A 9 2.88 -23.46 -1.87
N LYS A 10 2.42 -22.23 -1.67
CA LYS A 10 1.28 -21.94 -0.79
C LYS A 10 0.00 -22.12 -1.58
N LEU A 11 -0.80 -23.11 -1.21
CA LEU A 11 -2.14 -23.35 -1.77
C LEU A 11 -3.19 -22.60 -0.93
N PRO A 12 -4.18 -21.96 -1.57
CA PRO A 12 -5.18 -21.17 -0.89
C PRO A 12 -6.32 -22.08 -0.41
N LYS A 13 -7.11 -21.61 0.55
CA LYS A 13 -8.35 -22.31 0.90
C LYS A 13 -9.28 -22.31 -0.32
N LYS A 14 -9.86 -23.47 -0.63
CA LYS A 14 -10.73 -23.65 -1.81
C LYS A 14 -11.89 -22.65 -1.83
N GLU A 15 -12.54 -22.43 -0.69
CA GLU A 15 -13.65 -21.49 -0.55
C GLU A 15 -13.25 -20.08 -0.97
N LEU A 16 -12.16 -19.57 -0.40
CA LEU A 16 -11.63 -18.24 -0.72
C LEU A 16 -11.20 -18.13 -2.19
N LEU A 17 -10.59 -19.19 -2.73
CA LEU A 17 -10.26 -19.26 -4.16
C LEU A 17 -11.52 -19.15 -5.02
N TYR A 18 -12.60 -19.87 -4.69
CA TYR A 18 -13.87 -19.79 -5.42
C TYR A 18 -14.51 -18.40 -5.34
N THR A 19 -14.45 -17.73 -4.19
CA THR A 19 -14.90 -16.34 -4.03
C THR A 19 -14.15 -15.42 -5.00
N PHE A 20 -12.81 -15.48 -5.03
CA PHE A 20 -12.00 -14.65 -5.91
C PHE A 20 -12.23 -14.94 -7.40
N LEU A 21 -12.48 -16.20 -7.75
CA LEU A 21 -12.79 -16.61 -9.12
C LEU A 21 -14.18 -16.14 -9.57
N ARG A 22 -15.23 -16.43 -8.78
CA ARG A 22 -16.62 -16.25 -9.17
C ARG A 22 -17.14 -14.85 -8.92
N GLU A 23 -16.88 -14.31 -7.74
CA GLU A 23 -17.35 -12.98 -7.34
C GLU A 23 -16.35 -11.90 -7.76
N GLY A 24 -15.05 -12.21 -7.65
CA GLY A 24 -13.99 -11.31 -8.07
C GLY A 24 -13.69 -11.29 -9.56
N GLY A 25 -14.11 -12.32 -10.32
CA GLY A 25 -13.82 -12.41 -11.77
C GLY A 25 -12.34 -12.54 -12.12
N PHE A 26 -11.48 -12.87 -11.14
CA PHE A 26 -10.05 -13.03 -11.36
C PHE A 26 -9.73 -14.38 -12.01
N THR A 27 -8.59 -14.46 -12.72
CA THR A 27 -8.08 -15.75 -13.22
C THR A 27 -7.48 -16.57 -12.08
N PRO A 28 -7.40 -17.91 -12.18
CA PRO A 28 -6.88 -18.77 -11.11
C PRO A 28 -5.50 -18.35 -10.58
N LEU A 29 -4.60 -17.92 -11.47
CA LEU A 29 -3.26 -17.46 -11.08
C LEU A 29 -3.33 -16.16 -10.28
N ILE A 30 -4.12 -15.18 -10.73
CA ILE A 30 -4.25 -13.90 -10.03
C ILE A 30 -4.93 -14.08 -8.68
N SER A 31 -5.98 -14.90 -8.59
CA SER A 31 -6.63 -15.25 -7.33
C SER A 31 -5.65 -15.87 -6.34
N GLN A 32 -4.83 -16.83 -6.79
CA GLN A 32 -3.80 -17.46 -5.97
C GLN A 32 -2.79 -16.45 -5.42
N LEU A 33 -2.29 -15.55 -6.28
CA LEU A 33 -1.29 -14.56 -5.91
C LEU A 33 -1.83 -13.56 -4.90
N LEU A 34 -3.05 -13.07 -5.10
CA LEU A 34 -3.70 -12.13 -4.18
C LEU A 34 -3.97 -12.78 -2.82
N ILE A 35 -4.50 -14.01 -2.79
CA ILE A 35 -4.70 -14.74 -1.53
C ILE A 35 -3.36 -14.98 -0.82
N ASN A 36 -2.31 -15.32 -1.56
CA ASN A 36 -0.96 -15.52 -0.99
C ASN A 36 -0.32 -14.22 -0.49
N LYS A 37 -0.75 -13.06 -1.01
CA LYS A 37 -0.40 -11.73 -0.47
C LYS A 37 -1.19 -11.35 0.78
N GLY A 38 -2.18 -12.15 1.17
CA GLY A 38 -2.98 -11.96 2.39
C GLY A 38 -4.37 -11.37 2.15
N PHE A 39 -4.78 -11.15 0.90
CA PHE A 39 -6.13 -10.64 0.62
C PHE A 39 -7.19 -11.71 0.90
N THR A 40 -8.11 -11.39 1.80
CA THR A 40 -9.27 -12.23 2.14
C THR A 40 -10.58 -11.72 1.53
N GLU A 41 -10.56 -10.50 0.99
CA GLU A 41 -11.73 -9.84 0.42
C GLU A 41 -11.46 -9.39 -1.02
N VAL A 42 -12.42 -9.64 -1.90
CA VAL A 42 -12.36 -9.24 -3.32
C VAL A 42 -12.22 -7.72 -3.46
N LYS A 43 -12.98 -6.96 -2.67
CA LYS A 43 -12.93 -5.49 -2.70
C LYS A 43 -11.53 -4.96 -2.38
N ALA A 44 -10.91 -5.45 -1.30
CA ALA A 44 -9.56 -5.06 -0.92
C ALA A 44 -8.53 -5.40 -2.01
N ALA A 45 -8.68 -6.55 -2.66
CA ALA A 45 -7.83 -6.92 -3.79
C ALA A 45 -8.00 -6.00 -5.01
N TYR A 46 -9.23 -5.55 -5.31
CA TYR A 46 -9.49 -4.56 -6.36
C TYR A 46 -8.89 -3.20 -6.02
N THR A 47 -9.09 -2.71 -4.79
CA THR A 47 -8.49 -1.45 -4.33
C THR A 47 -6.96 -1.48 -4.42
N PHE A 48 -6.33 -2.63 -4.10
CA PHE A 48 -4.89 -2.79 -4.25
C PHE A 48 -4.41 -2.73 -5.70
N LEU A 49 -5.14 -3.36 -6.63
CA LEU A 49 -4.75 -3.39 -8.04
C LEU A 49 -5.07 -2.09 -8.79
N PHE A 50 -6.10 -1.38 -8.35
CA PHE A 50 -6.62 -0.18 -9.02
C PHE A 50 -6.92 0.95 -8.01
N PRO A 51 -5.90 1.38 -7.25
CA PRO A 51 -6.11 2.36 -6.19
C PRO A 51 -6.58 3.70 -6.76
N GLN A 52 -7.54 4.32 -6.08
CA GLN A 52 -7.98 5.68 -6.32
C GLN A 52 -7.37 6.62 -5.27
N ILE A 53 -7.36 7.93 -5.56
CA ILE A 53 -6.88 8.94 -4.59
C ILE A 53 -7.64 8.84 -3.26
N ASN A 54 -8.93 8.51 -3.30
CA ASN A 54 -9.76 8.39 -2.11
C ASN A 54 -9.55 7.08 -1.33
N ASP A 55 -8.73 6.15 -1.83
CA ASP A 55 -8.37 4.91 -1.13
C ASP A 55 -7.13 5.09 -0.23
N PHE A 56 -6.40 6.20 -0.37
CA PHE A 56 -5.28 6.53 0.52
C PHE A 56 -5.78 7.00 1.89
N SER A 57 -5.01 6.68 2.93
CA SER A 57 -5.20 7.24 4.27
C SER A 57 -5.16 8.76 4.25
N ASP A 58 -5.86 9.37 5.20
CA ASP A 58 -5.77 10.82 5.43
C ASP A 58 -4.31 11.17 5.77
N PRO A 59 -3.64 12.08 5.03
CA PRO A 59 -2.28 12.51 5.33
C PRO A 59 -2.10 13.04 6.76
N PHE A 60 -3.17 13.53 7.41
CA PHE A 60 -3.14 13.98 8.80
C PHE A 60 -3.04 12.85 9.83
N GLU A 61 -3.15 11.58 9.42
CA GLU A 61 -2.81 10.43 10.26
C GLU A 61 -1.29 10.29 10.47
N ILE A 62 -0.47 10.92 9.61
CA ILE A 62 0.98 10.97 9.82
C ILE A 62 1.26 11.78 11.09
N PRO A 63 2.03 11.23 12.06
CA PRO A 63 2.34 11.92 13.30
C PRO A 63 2.86 13.34 13.05
N GLU A 64 2.31 14.29 13.81
CA GLU A 64 2.68 15.71 13.76
C GLU A 64 2.42 16.44 12.42
N MET A 65 1.72 15.82 11.46
CA MET A 65 1.41 16.46 10.17
C MET A 65 0.70 17.82 10.34
N SER A 66 -0.28 17.91 11.26
CA SER A 66 -0.97 19.17 11.58
C SER A 66 -0.02 20.25 12.09
N LEU A 67 0.99 19.88 12.88
CA LEU A 67 2.00 20.79 13.39
C LEU A 67 2.92 21.29 12.27
N ALA A 68 3.38 20.39 11.40
CA ALA A 68 4.22 20.71 10.25
C ALA A 68 3.51 21.67 9.28
N VAL A 69 2.24 21.38 8.93
CA VAL A 69 1.41 22.24 8.07
C VAL A 69 1.26 23.64 8.68
N LYS A 70 0.99 23.73 9.99
CA LYS A 70 0.87 25.01 10.69
C LYS A 70 2.17 25.81 10.64
N ARG A 71 3.32 25.17 10.94
CA ARG A 71 4.65 25.81 10.92
C ARG A 71 5.01 26.33 9.53
N LEU A 72 4.72 25.56 8.48
CA LEU A 72 4.93 25.96 7.09
C LEU A 72 4.03 27.13 6.71
N ALA A 73 2.74 27.10 7.08
CA ALA A 73 1.82 28.21 6.81
C ALA A 73 2.25 29.52 7.50
N GLU A 74 2.81 29.45 8.71
CA GLU A 74 3.40 30.60 9.40
C GLU A 74 4.65 31.13 8.68
N ALA A 75 5.57 30.24 8.27
CA ALA A 75 6.77 30.59 7.50
C ALA A 75 6.43 31.34 6.20
N LEU A 76 5.43 30.83 5.47
CA LEU A 76 4.95 31.42 4.21
C LEU A 76 4.39 32.83 4.42
N LYS A 77 3.59 33.04 5.47
CA LYS A 77 3.04 34.36 5.81
C LYS A 77 4.14 35.36 6.18
N ALA A 78 5.16 34.89 6.91
CA ALA A 78 6.30 35.69 7.34
C ALA A 78 7.37 35.89 6.25
N LYS A 79 7.22 35.24 5.09
CA LYS A 79 8.22 35.22 4.00
C LYS A 79 9.60 34.73 4.48
N GLU A 80 9.61 33.75 5.36
CA GLU A 80 10.84 33.09 5.81
C GLU A 80 11.47 32.31 4.65
N VAL A 81 12.81 32.20 4.67
CA VAL A 81 13.51 31.28 3.78
C VAL A 81 13.24 29.86 4.24
N ILE A 82 12.71 29.02 3.35
CA ILE A 82 12.43 27.61 3.61
C ILE A 82 13.49 26.77 2.89
N GLY A 83 14.27 26.01 3.64
CA GLY A 83 15.21 25.03 3.10
C GLY A 83 14.57 23.64 3.03
N ILE A 84 14.71 22.96 1.91
CA ILE A 84 14.30 21.55 1.74
C ILE A 84 15.58 20.72 1.68
N TYR A 85 15.75 19.80 2.62
CA TYR A 85 16.85 18.84 2.67
C TYR A 85 16.29 17.44 2.51
N GLY A 86 16.54 16.85 1.33
CA GLY A 86 16.21 15.47 1.00
C GLY A 86 17.40 14.52 1.20
N ASP A 87 17.14 13.22 1.20
CA ASP A 87 18.20 12.22 1.09
C ASP A 87 18.57 12.02 -0.39
N SER A 88 19.71 11.41 -0.65
CA SER A 88 20.29 11.21 -1.98
C SER A 88 19.77 9.97 -2.72
N ASP A 89 18.74 9.31 -2.19
CA ASP A 89 18.11 8.18 -2.86
C ASP A 89 17.04 8.64 -3.87
N ALA A 90 16.36 7.69 -4.51
CA ALA A 90 15.37 8.01 -5.54
C ALA A 90 14.07 8.61 -4.96
N ASP A 91 13.83 8.41 -3.67
CA ASP A 91 12.62 8.85 -2.98
C ASP A 91 12.78 10.25 -2.36
N GLY A 92 14.02 10.63 -2.02
CA GLY A 92 14.41 11.86 -1.30
C GLY A 92 14.38 13.18 -2.05
#